data_AF-A0A6N3EZ47-F1
#
_entry.id   AF-A0A6N3EZ47-F1
#
_cell.length_a   1.000
_cell.length_b   1.000
_cell.length_c   1.000
_cell.angle_alpha   90.00
_cell.angle_beta   90.00
_cell.angle_gamma   90.00
#
_symmetry.space_group_name_H-M   'P 1'
#
loop_
_entity.id
_entity.type
_entity.pdbx_description
1 polymer ?
#
loop_
_entity_poly.entity_id
_entity_poly.type
_entity_poly.pdbx_seq_one_letter_code
_entity_poly.pdbx_strand_id
1 'polypeptide(L)'
;MQVEFTTNKNLGAGFATLIRQNLIESATSVKAVAYKFSDGSNLYRPAEDGVDMTAFMVRLCDLNIRVSENVELPLIIRKTVRGKLTSKDLCSADIFIDEDVVLYESLAPDKPVVLNLVFDAGSGYQSSEVIRKSLERKGCNLTDFHTVSARHSNVKVTTKVIPDLDREQVVLNITSEDKAEEAKAKEVLLSIIEKFQEIYDKL
;
A
#
# COMPACT_ATOMS: atom_id res chain seq x y z
N MET A 1 7.38 -16.04 6.16
CA MET A 1 6.64 -17.31 6.24
C MET A 1 6.86 -18.14 4.98
N GLN A 2 6.74 -19.47 5.07
CA GLN A 2 6.89 -20.40 3.95
C GLN A 2 5.66 -21.31 3.85
N VAL A 3 5.16 -21.54 2.63
CA VAL A 3 4.09 -22.49 2.32
C VAL A 3 4.49 -23.36 1.15
N GLU A 4 4.13 -24.64 1.22
CA GLU A 4 4.55 -25.67 0.27
C GLU A 4 3.36 -26.48 -0.23
N PHE A 5 3.37 -26.83 -1.51
CA PHE A 5 2.43 -27.77 -2.10
C PHE A 5 3.06 -28.48 -3.29
N THR A 6 2.43 -29.56 -3.73
CA THR A 6 2.88 -30.38 -4.87
C THR A 6 1.93 -30.24 -6.05
N THR A 7 2.47 -30.27 -7.26
CA THR A 7 1.73 -30.18 -8.53
C THR A 7 2.27 -31.18 -9.54
N ASN A 8 1.49 -31.45 -10.60
CA ASN A 8 2.00 -32.15 -11.78
C ASN A 8 3.19 -31.44 -12.38
N LYS A 9 4.04 -32.24 -13.03
CA LYS A 9 5.19 -31.78 -13.79
C LYS A 9 4.80 -30.71 -14.82
N ASN A 10 5.66 -29.69 -14.95
CA ASN A 10 5.52 -28.53 -15.83
C ASN A 10 4.40 -27.53 -15.47
N LEU A 11 3.68 -27.71 -14.36
CA LEU A 11 2.62 -26.77 -13.96
C LEU A 11 3.03 -25.84 -12.79
N GLY A 12 4.10 -26.16 -12.06
CA GLY A 12 4.48 -25.46 -10.84
C GLY A 12 4.84 -23.99 -11.07
N ALA A 13 5.50 -23.66 -12.18
CA ALA A 13 5.78 -22.27 -12.52
C ALA A 13 4.51 -21.45 -12.83
N GLY A 14 3.53 -22.08 -13.48
CA GLY A 14 2.24 -21.46 -13.78
C GLY A 14 1.46 -21.17 -12.50
N PHE A 15 1.34 -22.17 -11.61
CA PHE A 15 0.66 -22.01 -10.32
C PHE A 15 1.34 -21.01 -9.42
N ALA A 16 2.65 -21.07 -9.30
CA ALA A 16 3.45 -20.10 -8.57
C ALA A 16 3.13 -18.66 -9.00
N THR A 17 3.04 -18.42 -10.31
CA THR A 17 2.79 -17.10 -10.87
C THR A 17 1.37 -16.63 -10.57
N LEU A 18 0.38 -17.50 -10.78
CA LEU A 18 -1.03 -17.19 -10.53
C LEU A 18 -1.28 -16.87 -9.05
N ILE A 19 -0.75 -17.71 -8.15
CA ILE A 19 -0.88 -17.52 -6.71
C ILE A 19 -0.22 -16.21 -6.28
N ARG A 20 1.01 -15.94 -6.77
CA ARG A 20 1.70 -14.68 -6.48
C ARG A 20 0.87 -13.47 -6.89
N GLN A 21 0.29 -13.50 -8.08
CA GLN A 21 -0.53 -12.39 -8.58
C GLN A 21 -1.77 -12.19 -7.72
N ASN A 22 -2.50 -13.25 -7.41
CA ASN A 22 -3.69 -13.18 -6.54
C ASN A 22 -3.36 -12.64 -5.15
N LEU A 23 -2.23 -13.03 -4.55
CA LEU A 23 -1.83 -12.50 -3.25
C LEU A 23 -1.59 -10.99 -3.29
N ILE A 24 -0.83 -10.51 -4.28
CA ILE A 24 -0.52 -9.08 -4.44
C ILE A 24 -1.82 -8.27 -4.65
N GLU A 25 -2.78 -8.83 -5.39
CA GLU A 25 -4.07 -8.20 -5.68
C GLU A 25 -5.08 -8.30 -4.52
N SER A 26 -4.93 -9.29 -3.64
CA SER A 26 -5.81 -9.49 -2.47
C SER A 26 -5.36 -8.75 -1.21
N ALA A 27 -4.06 -8.47 -1.10
CA ALA A 27 -3.50 -7.71 0.02
C ALA A 27 -4.03 -6.28 -0.03
N THR A 28 -4.72 -5.89 1.04
CA THR A 28 -5.26 -4.55 1.21
C THR A 28 -4.44 -3.81 2.25
N SER A 29 -4.10 -2.56 1.96
CA SER A 29 -3.51 -1.66 2.94
C SER A 29 -4.01 -0.24 2.74
N VAL A 30 -3.86 0.57 3.78
CA VAL A 30 -4.19 1.99 3.75
C VAL A 30 -2.95 2.77 3.33
N LYS A 31 -3.11 3.66 2.35
CA LYS A 31 -2.05 4.55 1.88
C LYS A 31 -2.53 5.98 1.83
N ALA A 32 -1.61 6.92 1.93
CA ALA A 32 -1.87 8.31 1.56
C ALA A 32 -1.98 8.38 0.03
N VAL A 33 -3.16 8.72 -0.48
CA VAL A 33 -3.50 8.63 -1.90
C VAL A 33 -3.75 10.00 -2.55
N ALA A 34 -3.98 11.03 -1.74
CA ALA A 34 -4.04 12.41 -2.23
C ALA A 34 -3.55 13.41 -1.19
N TYR A 35 -3.08 14.57 -1.66
CA TYR A 35 -2.67 15.67 -0.81
C TYR A 35 -3.04 17.03 -1.41
N LYS A 36 -3.14 18.05 -0.55
CA LYS A 36 -3.32 19.45 -0.92
C LYS A 36 -2.61 20.37 0.07
N PHE A 37 -1.71 21.21 -0.42
CA PHE A 37 -1.13 22.31 0.35
C PHE A 37 -1.92 23.61 0.13
N SER A 38 -2.05 24.43 1.17
CA SER A 38 -2.82 25.69 1.10
C SER A 38 -2.20 26.78 0.24
N ASP A 39 -0.88 26.76 0.08
CA ASP A 39 -0.13 27.66 -0.80
C ASP A 39 -0.15 27.21 -2.28
N GLY A 40 -0.79 26.05 -2.55
CA GLY A 40 -0.87 25.45 -3.89
C GLY A 40 0.41 24.71 -4.31
N SER A 41 1.34 24.47 -3.39
CA SER A 41 2.57 23.73 -3.64
C SER A 41 2.29 22.28 -4.03
N ASN A 42 3.04 21.81 -5.02
CA ASN A 42 2.91 20.47 -5.59
C ASN A 42 4.19 20.06 -6.32
N LEU A 43 4.21 18.89 -6.95
CA LEU A 43 5.36 18.39 -7.71
C LEU A 43 5.98 19.38 -8.70
N TYR A 44 5.14 20.13 -9.41
CA TYR A 44 5.53 21.03 -10.49
C TYR A 44 5.62 22.49 -10.04
N ARG A 45 5.16 22.76 -8.82
CA ARG A 45 5.22 24.06 -8.18
C ARG A 45 5.94 23.90 -6.84
N PRO A 46 7.28 24.10 -6.81
CA PRO A 46 8.02 23.97 -5.57
C PRO A 46 7.43 24.93 -4.55
N ALA A 47 7.49 24.52 -3.29
CA ALA A 47 7.01 25.36 -2.23
C ALA A 47 7.88 26.62 -2.12
N GLU A 48 7.26 27.76 -1.82
CA GLU A 48 7.96 29.05 -1.74
C GLU A 48 9.06 29.05 -0.67
N ASP A 49 9.01 28.09 0.25
CA ASP A 49 9.96 27.83 1.31
C ASP A 49 11.04 26.79 0.94
N GLY A 50 11.17 26.44 -0.34
CA GLY A 50 12.27 25.63 -0.87
C GLY A 50 12.16 24.13 -0.63
N VAL A 51 10.97 23.61 -0.29
CA VAL A 51 10.75 22.18 -0.03
C VAL A 51 10.82 21.35 -1.32
N ASP A 52 11.53 20.23 -1.26
CA ASP A 52 11.51 19.20 -2.28
C ASP A 52 10.20 18.38 -2.19
N MET A 53 9.24 18.75 -3.03
CA MET A 53 7.94 18.09 -3.12
C MET A 53 8.04 16.64 -3.63
N THR A 54 9.11 16.30 -4.37
CA THR A 54 9.36 14.92 -4.80
C THR A 54 9.75 14.07 -3.60
N ALA A 55 10.68 14.54 -2.77
CA ALA A 55 11.08 13.86 -1.55
C ALA A 55 9.89 13.69 -0.58
N PHE A 56 9.06 14.73 -0.42
CA PHE A 56 7.82 14.65 0.36
C PHE A 56 6.91 13.52 -0.13
N MET A 57 6.64 13.45 -1.45
CA MET A 57 5.76 12.42 -1.99
C MET A 57 6.32 11.01 -1.85
N VAL A 58 7.62 10.82 -2.13
CA VAL A 58 8.26 9.49 -1.99
C VAL A 58 8.09 8.98 -0.56
N ARG A 59 8.42 9.83 0.42
CA ARG A 59 8.26 9.48 1.84
C ARG A 59 6.81 9.23 2.23
N LEU A 60 5.87 10.02 1.69
CA LEU A 60 4.44 9.86 1.94
C LEU A 60 3.91 8.51 1.40
N CYS A 61 4.35 8.09 0.22
CA CYS A 61 3.98 6.80 -0.39
C CYS A 61 4.56 5.59 0.37
N ASP A 62 5.75 5.75 0.93
CA ASP A 62 6.46 4.70 1.67
C ASP A 62 5.92 4.49 3.09
N LEU A 63 5.03 5.37 3.59
CA LEU A 63 4.48 5.21 4.93
C LEU A 63 3.68 3.92 5.10
N ASN A 64 3.98 3.24 6.20
CA ASN A 64 3.21 2.12 6.73
C ASN A 64 2.13 2.65 7.67
N ILE A 65 0.88 2.65 7.21
CA ILE A 65 -0.25 3.26 7.90
C ILE A 65 -1.23 2.18 8.33
N ARG A 66 -1.52 2.14 9.62
CA ARG A 66 -2.58 1.31 10.22
C ARG A 66 -3.72 2.22 10.63
N VAL A 67 -4.95 1.79 10.41
CA VAL A 67 -6.15 2.53 10.82
C VAL A 67 -6.98 1.71 11.80
N SER A 68 -7.72 2.40 12.67
CA SER A 68 -8.69 1.75 13.57
C SER A 68 -9.78 1.02 12.78
N GLU A 69 -10.24 -0.14 13.27
CA GLU A 69 -11.16 -1.04 12.53
C GLU A 69 -12.49 -0.38 12.13
N ASN A 70 -12.95 0.63 12.86
CA ASN A 70 -14.25 1.29 12.65
C ASN A 70 -14.15 2.60 11.86
N VAL A 71 -12.99 2.92 11.29
CA VAL A 71 -12.78 4.15 10.54
C VAL A 71 -13.38 4.03 9.15
N GLU A 72 -14.24 4.97 8.79
CA GLU A 72 -14.74 5.08 7.42
C GLU A 72 -13.65 5.64 6.50
N LEU A 73 -13.41 4.95 5.39
CA LEU A 73 -12.47 5.36 4.36
C LEU A 73 -13.22 5.82 3.10
N PRO A 74 -12.77 6.89 2.45
CA PRO A 74 -11.47 7.53 2.60
C PRO A 74 -11.45 8.57 3.73
N LEU A 75 -10.36 8.60 4.50
CA LEU A 75 -10.18 9.51 5.64
C LEU A 75 -9.40 10.74 5.22
N ILE A 76 -9.93 11.93 5.49
CA ILE A 76 -9.24 13.20 5.22
C ILE A 76 -8.74 13.79 6.53
N ILE A 77 -7.43 14.04 6.62
CA ILE A 77 -6.85 14.78 7.74
C ILE A 77 -6.35 16.14 7.29
N ARG A 78 -6.41 17.11 8.20
CA ARG A 78 -5.87 18.45 8.02
C ARG A 78 -4.83 18.72 9.10
N LYS A 79 -3.63 19.12 8.69
CA LYS A 79 -2.51 19.44 9.58
C LYS A 79 -1.94 20.81 9.23
N THR A 80 -1.68 21.61 10.26
CA THR A 80 -0.96 22.87 10.12
C THR A 80 0.49 22.63 10.48
N VAL A 81 1.39 22.85 9.52
CA VAL A 81 2.83 22.59 9.65
C VAL A 81 3.56 23.91 9.87
N ARG A 82 4.47 23.95 10.83
CA ARG A 82 5.40 25.07 11.06
C ARG A 82 6.82 24.53 11.12
N GLY A 83 7.63 24.84 10.11
CA GLY A 83 8.98 24.30 9.99
C GLY A 83 8.96 22.83 9.56
N LYS A 84 8.63 21.91 10.46
CA LYS A 84 8.81 20.47 10.23
C LYS A 84 7.52 19.68 10.44
N LEU A 85 7.30 18.67 9.63
CA LEU A 85 6.27 17.64 9.79
C LEU A 85 6.94 16.27 9.76
N THR A 86 6.70 15.45 10.77
CA THR A 86 7.05 14.03 10.76
C THR A 86 5.82 13.14 10.60
N SER A 87 6.03 11.87 10.30
CA SER A 87 4.96 10.88 10.23
C SER A 87 4.21 10.72 11.56
N LYS A 88 4.87 10.93 12.72
CA LYS A 88 4.20 10.90 14.03
C LYS A 88 3.21 12.04 14.20
N ASP A 89 3.44 13.19 13.57
CA ASP A 89 2.48 14.30 13.59
C ASP A 89 1.18 13.96 12.85
N LEU A 90 1.18 12.95 11.97
CA LEU A 90 0.00 12.46 11.28
C LEU A 90 -0.83 11.49 12.13
N CYS A 91 -0.27 10.93 13.20
CA CYS A 91 -0.99 10.00 14.07
C CYS A 91 -2.20 10.69 14.73
N SER A 92 -3.26 9.90 14.94
CA SER A 92 -4.50 10.30 15.60
C SER A 92 -5.08 9.10 16.36
N ALA A 93 -6.29 9.23 16.92
CA ALA A 93 -7.00 8.07 17.47
C ALA A 93 -7.32 7.00 16.41
N ASP A 94 -7.30 7.38 15.13
CA ASP A 94 -7.74 6.58 14.00
C ASP A 94 -6.60 6.16 13.08
N ILE A 95 -5.43 6.81 13.19
CA ILE A 95 -4.26 6.61 12.34
C ILE A 95 -3.05 6.30 13.22
N PHE A 96 -2.41 5.17 12.95
CA PHE A 96 -1.18 4.74 13.60
C PHE A 96 -0.09 4.56 12.56
N ILE A 97 1.05 5.20 12.81
CA ILE A 97 2.25 5.05 11.99
C ILE A 97 3.40 4.68 12.93
N ASP A 98 4.05 3.55 12.68
CA ASP A 98 5.04 2.99 13.59
C ASP A 98 6.39 3.72 13.51
N GLU A 99 6.75 4.15 12.31
CA GLU A 99 8.01 4.84 12.02
C GLU A 99 7.90 6.36 12.25
N ASP A 100 9.00 7.00 12.67
CA ASP A 100 9.13 8.46 12.76
C ASP A 100 10.07 8.97 11.66
N VAL A 101 9.48 9.44 10.57
CA VAL A 101 10.17 9.89 9.36
C VAL A 101 9.80 11.35 9.11
N VAL A 102 10.78 12.17 8.79
CA VAL A 102 10.53 13.56 8.37
C VAL A 102 9.86 13.55 7.02
N LEU A 103 8.62 14.05 6.94
CA LEU A 103 7.89 14.12 5.67
C LEU A 103 8.17 15.42 4.95
N TYR A 104 8.14 16.53 5.70
CA TYR A 104 8.25 17.88 5.18
C TYR A 104 9.12 18.72 6.12
N GLU A 105 10.01 19.53 5.55
CA GLU A 105 10.89 20.44 6.28
C GLU A 105 11.06 21.73 5.48
N SER A 106 10.46 22.79 5.99
CA SER A 106 10.44 24.15 5.45
C SER A 106 11.70 24.91 5.81
N LEU A 107 12.24 25.67 4.85
CA LEU A 107 13.31 26.65 5.12
C LEU A 107 12.78 27.97 5.70
N ALA A 108 11.45 28.16 5.75
CA ALA A 108 10.77 29.34 6.28
C ALA A 108 9.81 28.96 7.44
N PRO A 109 10.34 28.60 8.62
CA PRO A 109 9.57 28.01 9.72
C PRO A 109 8.52 28.95 10.34
N ASP A 110 8.59 30.26 10.06
CA ASP A 110 7.67 31.30 10.50
C ASP A 110 6.37 31.36 9.67
N LYS A 111 6.34 30.75 8.49
CA LYS A 111 5.16 30.69 7.61
C LYS A 111 4.46 29.33 7.73
N PRO A 112 3.30 29.26 8.42
CA PRO A 112 2.57 28.00 8.52
C PRO A 112 1.96 27.60 7.18
N VAL A 113 2.05 26.32 6.84
CA VAL A 113 1.38 25.74 5.68
C VAL A 113 0.33 24.74 6.15
N VAL A 114 -0.84 24.74 5.52
CA VAL A 114 -1.90 23.77 5.81
C VAL A 114 -1.83 22.65 4.78
N LEU A 115 -1.60 21.44 5.27
CA LEU A 115 -1.60 20.21 4.50
C LEU A 115 -2.90 19.44 4.75
N ASN A 116 -3.60 19.07 3.69
CA ASN A 116 -4.69 18.11 3.72
C ASN A 116 -4.20 16.82 3.08
N LEU A 117 -4.41 15.69 3.75
CA LEU A 117 -4.06 14.35 3.26
C LEU A 117 -5.31 13.49 3.19
N VAL A 118 -5.42 12.69 2.15
CA VAL A 118 -6.47 11.68 1.98
C VAL A 118 -5.83 10.32 2.10
N PHE A 119 -6.35 9.50 3.01
CA PHE A 119 -5.99 8.10 3.14
C PHE A 119 -7.11 7.23 2.61
N ASP A 120 -6.76 6.22 1.82
CA ASP A 120 -7.74 5.26 1.30
C ASP A 120 -7.17 3.85 1.35
N ALA A 121 -8.07 2.88 1.44
CA ALA A 121 -7.75 1.47 1.30
C ALA A 121 -7.85 1.07 -0.17
N GLY A 122 -6.89 0.27 -0.60
CA GLY A 122 -6.84 -0.31 -1.93
C GLY A 122 -6.09 -1.63 -1.90
N SER A 123 -5.86 -2.22 -3.06
CA SER A 123 -5.03 -3.41 -3.22
C SER A 123 -4.13 -3.31 -4.45
N GLY A 124 -3.04 -4.08 -4.45
CA GLY A 124 -2.08 -4.10 -5.55
C GLY A 124 -1.50 -2.71 -5.88
N TYR A 125 -1.33 -2.43 -7.17
CA TYR A 125 -0.91 -1.12 -7.65
C TYR A 125 -2.10 -0.37 -8.26
N GLN A 126 -2.27 0.90 -7.89
CA GLN A 126 -3.26 1.79 -8.48
C GLN A 126 -2.59 3.07 -8.98
N SER A 127 -2.90 3.45 -10.22
CA SER A 127 -2.46 4.74 -10.77
C SER A 127 -3.22 5.89 -10.13
N SER A 128 -2.64 7.09 -10.16
CA SER A 128 -3.27 8.31 -9.64
C SER A 128 -4.65 8.57 -10.29
N GLU A 129 -4.83 8.26 -11.57
CA GLU A 129 -6.11 8.40 -12.27
C GLU A 129 -7.17 7.42 -11.74
N VAL A 130 -6.80 6.16 -11.50
CA VAL A 130 -7.72 5.14 -10.94
C VAL A 130 -8.13 5.54 -9.53
N ILE A 131 -7.17 5.99 -8.72
CA ILE A 131 -7.39 6.51 -7.37
C ILE A 131 -8.35 7.71 -7.41
N ARG A 132 -8.09 8.69 -8.28
CA ARG A 132 -8.95 9.86 -8.44
C ARG A 132 -10.40 9.47 -8.73
N LYS A 133 -10.61 8.62 -9.73
CA LYS A 133 -11.95 8.11 -10.10
C LYS A 133 -12.59 7.30 -8.97
N SER A 134 -11.82 6.59 -8.16
CA SER A 134 -12.31 5.85 -6.99
C SER A 134 -12.81 6.80 -5.91
N LEU A 135 -12.00 7.78 -5.54
CA LEU A 135 -12.32 8.79 -4.52
C LEU A 135 -13.52 9.66 -4.94
N GLU A 136 -13.60 10.09 -6.19
CA GLU A 136 -14.76 10.85 -6.71
C GLU A 136 -16.05 10.00 -6.65
N ARG A 137 -15.98 8.70 -6.96
CA ARG A 137 -17.11 7.76 -6.80
C ARG A 137 -17.52 7.56 -5.35
N LYS A 138 -16.57 7.64 -4.41
CA LYS A 138 -16.82 7.63 -2.96
C LYS A 138 -17.31 8.99 -2.42
N GLY A 139 -17.53 9.98 -3.30
CA GLY A 139 -18.08 11.29 -2.92
C GLY A 139 -17.03 12.30 -2.45
N CYS A 140 -15.74 12.02 -2.59
CA CYS A 140 -14.70 13.00 -2.25
C CYS A 140 -14.65 14.13 -3.26
N ASN A 141 -14.78 15.36 -2.79
CA ASN A 141 -14.46 16.53 -3.58
C ASN A 141 -12.93 16.72 -3.65
N LEU A 142 -12.33 16.30 -4.76
CA LEU A 142 -10.89 16.41 -5.03
C LEU A 142 -10.48 17.69 -5.75
N THR A 143 -11.26 18.76 -5.62
CA THR A 143 -10.89 20.08 -6.17
C THR A 143 -9.57 20.54 -5.51
N ASP A 144 -8.57 20.78 -6.35
CA ASP A 144 -7.18 21.12 -5.98
C ASP A 144 -6.41 20.04 -5.17
N PHE A 145 -6.90 18.81 -5.10
CA PHE A 145 -6.10 17.70 -4.58
C PHE A 145 -5.23 17.11 -5.68
N HIS A 146 -3.97 16.84 -5.32
CA HIS A 146 -3.04 16.05 -6.12
C HIS A 146 -3.17 14.60 -5.69
N THR A 147 -3.48 13.71 -6.64
CA THR A 147 -3.53 12.27 -6.40
C THR A 147 -2.18 11.66 -6.72
N VAL A 148 -1.74 10.72 -5.90
CA VAL A 148 -0.49 9.98 -6.09
C VAL A 148 -0.81 8.54 -6.41
N SER A 149 0.05 7.88 -7.20
CA SER A 149 -0.04 6.43 -7.36
C SER A 149 0.29 5.75 -6.04
N ALA A 150 -0.37 4.63 -5.77
CA ALA A 150 -0.18 3.90 -4.52
C ALA A 150 0.03 2.41 -4.80
N ARG A 151 0.98 1.83 -4.07
CA ARG A 151 1.16 0.39 -3.97
C ARG A 151 0.62 -0.05 -2.61
N HIS A 152 -0.56 -0.65 -2.62
CA HIS A 152 -1.29 -1.08 -1.43
C HIS A 152 -0.90 -2.49 -0.95
N SER A 153 0.24 -3.03 -1.41
CA SER A 153 0.76 -4.28 -0.88
C SER A 153 2.27 -4.21 -0.70
N ASN A 154 2.71 -4.44 0.53
CA ASN A 154 4.11 -4.63 0.90
C ASN A 154 4.47 -6.13 0.94
N VAL A 155 3.53 -7.01 0.62
CA VAL A 155 3.80 -8.45 0.51
C VAL A 155 4.75 -8.70 -0.65
N LYS A 156 5.90 -9.28 -0.33
CA LYS A 156 6.83 -9.86 -1.29
C LYS A 156 6.68 -11.38 -1.24
N VAL A 157 6.46 -11.95 -2.42
CA VAL A 157 6.37 -13.40 -2.61
C VAL A 157 7.51 -13.85 -3.51
N THR A 158 8.35 -14.75 -3.01
CA THR A 158 9.36 -15.43 -3.81
C THR A 158 8.99 -16.89 -3.97
N THR A 159 9.27 -17.44 -5.15
CA THR A 159 8.88 -18.81 -5.49
C THR A 159 10.10 -19.63 -5.84
N LYS A 160 10.14 -20.86 -5.36
CA LYS A 160 11.06 -21.90 -5.81
C LYS A 160 10.25 -23.11 -6.27
N VAL A 161 10.51 -23.58 -7.48
CA VAL A 161 9.95 -24.83 -8.00
C VAL A 161 11.07 -25.87 -7.98
N ILE A 162 10.84 -26.97 -7.28
CA ILE A 162 11.77 -28.09 -7.13
C ILE A 162 11.22 -29.25 -7.95
N PRO A 163 11.87 -29.62 -9.06
CA PRO A 163 11.41 -30.71 -9.90
C PRO A 163 11.65 -32.07 -9.24
N ASP A 164 10.70 -32.99 -9.42
CA ASP A 164 10.78 -34.42 -9.10
C ASP A 164 10.39 -35.25 -10.35
N LEU A 165 10.50 -36.58 -10.29
CA LEU A 165 10.28 -37.48 -11.42
C LEU A 165 8.91 -37.24 -12.10
N ASP A 166 7.84 -37.28 -11.31
CA ASP A 166 6.46 -37.19 -11.80
C ASP A 166 5.74 -35.92 -11.31
N ARG A 167 6.36 -35.16 -10.40
CA ARG A 167 5.74 -34.02 -9.72
C ARG A 167 6.72 -32.86 -9.58
N GLU A 168 6.19 -31.70 -9.21
CA GLU A 168 6.97 -30.52 -8.83
C GLU A 168 6.52 -30.09 -7.43
N GLN A 169 7.49 -29.79 -6.57
CA GLN A 169 7.22 -29.13 -5.29
C GLN A 169 7.35 -27.62 -5.49
N VAL A 170 6.30 -26.88 -5.14
CA VAL A 170 6.29 -25.42 -5.18
C VAL A 170 6.44 -24.90 -3.76
N VAL A 171 7.47 -24.09 -3.53
CA VAL A 171 7.76 -23.42 -2.25
C VAL A 171 7.55 -21.93 -2.44
N LEU A 172 6.59 -21.37 -1.70
CA LEU A 172 6.27 -19.94 -1.69
C LEU A 172 6.75 -19.32 -0.37
N ASN A 173 7.65 -18.34 -0.47
CA ASN A 173 8.09 -17.56 0.67
C ASN A 173 7.44 -16.19 0.62
N ILE A 174 6.73 -15.86 1.69
CA ILE A 174 5.95 -14.64 1.82
C ILE A 174 6.58 -13.82 2.93
N THR A 175 6.90 -12.58 2.64
CA THR A 175 7.47 -11.62 3.58
C THR A 175 6.73 -10.31 3.47
N SER A 176 6.27 -9.75 4.59
CA SER A 176 5.85 -8.36 4.72
C SER A 176 6.53 -7.74 5.94
N GLU A 177 6.67 -6.41 5.93
CA GLU A 177 7.05 -5.63 7.11
C GLU A 177 5.93 -5.64 8.16
N ASP A 178 4.68 -5.79 7.72
CA ASP A 178 3.51 -5.96 8.58
C ASP A 178 3.19 -7.45 8.79
N LYS A 179 3.35 -7.91 10.04
CA LYS A 179 3.04 -9.30 10.41
C LYS A 179 1.55 -9.65 10.30
N ALA A 180 0.65 -8.67 10.45
CA ALA A 180 -0.77 -8.89 10.25
C ALA A 180 -1.10 -9.07 8.76
N GLU A 181 -0.44 -8.33 7.87
CA GLU A 181 -0.54 -8.52 6.41
C GLU A 181 0.04 -9.88 6.00
N GLU A 182 1.17 -10.30 6.58
CA GLU A 182 1.75 -11.64 6.36
C GLU A 182 0.78 -12.76 6.78
N ALA A 183 0.09 -12.59 7.91
CA ALA A 183 -0.90 -13.56 8.40
C ALA A 183 -2.14 -13.63 7.49
N LYS A 184 -2.71 -12.48 7.08
CA LYS A 184 -3.84 -12.45 6.14
C LYS A 184 -3.47 -13.04 4.78
N ALA A 185 -2.27 -12.74 4.28
CA ALA A 185 -1.76 -13.32 3.05
C ALA A 185 -1.65 -14.85 3.14
N LYS A 186 -1.34 -15.40 4.32
CA LYS A 186 -1.36 -16.85 4.57
C LYS A 186 -2.75 -17.44 4.38
N GLU A 187 -3.76 -16.85 5.00
CA GLU A 187 -5.13 -17.37 4.97
C GLU A 187 -5.67 -17.39 3.54
N VAL A 188 -5.45 -16.31 2.81
CA VAL A 188 -5.81 -16.22 1.39
C VAL A 188 -5.07 -17.28 0.57
N LEU A 189 -3.77 -17.45 0.81
CA LEU A 189 -2.97 -18.45 0.11
C LEU A 189 -3.49 -19.87 0.33
N LEU A 190 -3.75 -20.24 1.59
CA LEU A 190 -4.26 -21.56 1.95
C LEU A 190 -5.61 -21.82 1.28
N SER A 191 -6.50 -20.83 1.27
CA SER A 191 -7.79 -20.92 0.56
C SER A 191 -7.63 -21.13 -0.95
N ILE A 192 -6.64 -20.47 -1.58
CA ILE A 192 -6.36 -20.66 -3.02
C ILE A 192 -5.80 -22.07 -3.27
N ILE A 193 -4.88 -22.54 -2.43
CA ILE A 193 -4.28 -23.88 -2.56
C ILE A 193 -5.35 -24.96 -2.38
N GLU A 194 -6.22 -24.83 -1.37
CA GLU A 194 -7.33 -25.77 -1.14
C GLU A 194 -8.26 -25.86 -2.36
N LYS A 195 -8.74 -24.72 -2.86
CA LYS A 195 -9.57 -24.67 -4.08
C LYS A 195 -8.86 -25.28 -5.29
N PHE A 196 -7.55 -25.08 -5.38
CA PHE A 196 -6.77 -25.62 -6.47
C PHE A 196 -6.66 -27.15 -6.37
N GLN A 197 -6.37 -27.69 -5.19
CA GLN A 197 -6.35 -29.13 -4.94
C GLN A 197 -7.71 -29.77 -5.21
N GLU A 198 -8.81 -29.13 -4.83
CA GLU A 198 -10.16 -29.61 -5.13
C GLU A 198 -10.48 -29.70 -6.63
N ILE A 199 -10.00 -28.76 -7.44
CA ILE A 199 -10.15 -28.80 -8.90
C ILE A 199 -9.27 -29.91 -9.48
N TYR A 200 -8.07 -30.06 -8.93
CA TYR A 200 -7.08 -31.01 -9.39
C TYR A 200 -7.47 -32.46 -9.09
N ASP A 201 -8.03 -32.76 -7.92
CA ASP A 201 -8.51 -34.11 -7.55
C ASP A 201 -9.72 -34.57 -8.40
N LYS A 202 -10.33 -33.66 -9.17
CA LYS A 202 -11.46 -33.93 -10.08
C LYS A 202 -11.03 -34.13 -11.54
N LEU A 203 -9.76 -33.88 -11.88
CA LEU A 203 -9.18 -34.02 -13.22
C LEU A 203 -8.35 -35.30 -13.33
#